data_AF-A0A814R5M5-F1
#
_entry.id   AF-A0A814R5M5-F1
#
_cell.length_a   1.000
_cell.length_b   1.000
_cell.length_c   1.000
_cell.angle_alpha   90.00
_cell.angle_beta   90.00
_cell.angle_gamma   90.00
#
_symmetry.space_group_name_H-M   'P 1'
#
loop_
_entity.id
_entity.type
_entity.pdbx_description
1 polymer ?
#
loop_
_entity_poly.entity_id
_entity_poly.type
_entity_poly.pdbx_seq_one_letter_code
_entity_poly.pdbx_strand_id
1 'polypeptide(L)'
;MEEHSSLRDNFKYVRMHSATSINEILEINDIQRLEHLARMFAKYQMAGKRYETKAWHVYFRRIAANPIVFYQNNAALFYEDNQYESEKFEVTDPTLIHGDLHIGQFHYYLDDISGERVFSVRQHKKKLAPFTWDLKRLAANLALIAYRQCFSDNEISEILEVFAQQYIRSVLLPCKNMLIRKISHDIKQSHQLEPLPLQKQCSVIGSLKVEHRMHEIDWQSIDSVKSLMILAEQLAIITAHLHCQPPITVCSMQDVPNLMIENNADCCTRAIQTSLNSYVKQRQLIDEIRLFAIMYAEIAERDYQLFFKNFRNERIFKGPDTLMNTQIQHPLANARRVAILIVGGGIGGMATALSFARAGIRVRLLEKNTELGE
;
A
#
# COMPACT_ATOMS: atom_id res chain seq x y z
N MET A 1 -32.23 13.19 26.77
CA MET A 1 -31.26 12.11 27.01
C MET A 1 -31.72 10.84 26.26
N GLU A 2 -32.12 10.96 24.98
CA GLU A 2 -32.85 9.87 24.31
C GLU A 2 -32.77 9.90 22.76
N GLU A 3 -31.68 10.40 22.17
CA GLU A 3 -31.48 10.39 20.69
C GLU A 3 -30.12 9.80 20.27
N HIS A 4 -29.50 8.96 21.11
CA HIS A 4 -28.17 8.40 20.84
C HIS A 4 -28.15 6.93 20.36
N SER A 5 -29.31 6.29 20.09
CA SER A 5 -29.36 4.86 19.68
C SER A 5 -29.59 4.60 18.18
N SER A 6 -30.12 5.55 17.40
CA SER A 6 -30.69 5.22 16.07
C SER A 6 -29.67 4.80 15.00
N LEU A 7 -28.42 5.27 15.05
CA LEU A 7 -27.42 4.90 14.04
C LEU A 7 -26.81 3.50 14.24
N ARG A 8 -26.80 2.96 15.47
CA ARG A 8 -26.37 1.57 15.68
C ARG A 8 -27.43 0.58 15.23
N ASP A 9 -28.71 0.95 15.37
CA ASP A 9 -29.85 0.10 15.09
C ASP A 9 -30.26 0.11 13.59
N ASN A 10 -29.91 1.17 12.84
CA ASN A 10 -30.16 1.27 11.40
C ASN A 10 -29.27 0.36 10.53
N PHE A 11 -28.17 -0.16 11.08
CA PHE A 11 -27.37 -1.21 10.47
C PHE A 11 -27.77 -2.56 11.10
N LYS A 12 -29.02 -2.99 10.91
CA LYS A 12 -29.37 -4.39 11.17
C LYS A 12 -28.38 -5.25 10.40
N TYR A 13 -27.64 -6.08 11.13
CA TYR A 13 -26.62 -6.99 10.64
C TYR A 13 -27.22 -7.96 9.61
N VAL A 14 -27.35 -7.52 8.36
CA VAL A 14 -27.38 -8.45 7.25
C VAL A 14 -25.96 -9.00 7.21
N ARG A 15 -25.80 -10.27 7.58
CA ARG A 15 -24.61 -11.07 7.32
C ARG A 15 -24.50 -11.20 5.79
N MET A 16 -24.08 -10.12 5.13
CA MET A 16 -23.65 -10.20 3.75
C MET A 16 -22.44 -11.10 3.73
N HIS A 17 -22.41 -12.06 2.80
CA HIS A 17 -21.24 -12.86 2.49
C HIS A 17 -20.02 -11.94 2.45
N SER A 18 -19.19 -11.99 3.50
CA SER A 18 -17.88 -11.36 3.47
C SER A 18 -17.12 -12.08 2.37
N ALA A 19 -16.67 -11.34 1.36
CA ALA A 19 -15.77 -11.91 0.37
C ALA A 19 -14.64 -12.65 1.11
N THR A 20 -14.42 -13.90 0.71
CA THR A 20 -13.40 -14.78 1.28
C THR A 20 -12.09 -14.69 0.51
N SER A 21 -12.08 -14.02 -0.65
CA SER A 21 -10.89 -13.75 -1.45
C SER A 21 -10.95 -12.38 -2.15
N ILE A 22 -9.80 -11.89 -2.58
CA ILE A 22 -9.67 -10.62 -3.33
C ILE A 22 -10.43 -10.68 -4.66
N ASN A 23 -10.44 -11.84 -5.32
CA ASN A 23 -11.20 -12.05 -6.54
C ASN A 23 -12.70 -11.81 -6.31
N GLU A 24 -13.22 -12.31 -5.18
CA GLU A 24 -14.62 -12.05 -4.82
C GLU A 24 -14.87 -10.56 -4.55
N ILE A 25 -13.94 -9.83 -3.94
CA ILE A 25 -14.08 -8.37 -3.75
C ILE A 25 -14.20 -7.63 -5.08
N LEU A 26 -13.41 -8.03 -6.08
CA LEU A 26 -13.48 -7.46 -7.43
C LEU A 26 -14.83 -7.76 -8.12
N GLU A 27 -15.44 -8.91 -7.82
CA GLU A 27 -16.71 -9.34 -8.41
C GLU A 27 -17.95 -8.77 -7.69
N ILE A 28 -17.84 -8.43 -6.41
CA ILE A 28 -18.91 -7.79 -5.64
C ILE A 28 -19.32 -6.47 -6.31
N ASN A 29 -20.62 -6.18 -6.35
CA ASN A 29 -21.13 -4.95 -6.98
C ASN A 29 -20.87 -3.70 -6.12
N ASP A 30 -20.96 -2.51 -6.74
CA ASP A 30 -20.61 -1.24 -6.09
C ASP A 30 -21.46 -0.92 -4.85
N ILE A 31 -22.74 -1.33 -4.85
CA ILE A 31 -23.65 -1.09 -3.72
C ILE A 31 -23.18 -1.91 -2.52
N GLN A 32 -22.93 -3.19 -2.74
CA GLN A 32 -22.46 -4.10 -1.71
C GLN A 32 -21.08 -3.69 -1.16
N ARG A 33 -20.17 -3.24 -2.04
CA ARG A 33 -18.87 -2.72 -1.62
C ARG A 33 -19.01 -1.43 -0.83
N LEU A 34 -19.89 -0.53 -1.25
CA LEU A 34 -20.18 0.73 -0.56
C LEU A 34 -20.79 0.50 0.83
N GLU A 35 -21.70 -0.46 0.98
CA GLU A 35 -22.23 -0.88 2.29
C GLU A 35 -21.12 -1.43 3.19
N HIS A 36 -20.19 -2.21 2.64
CA HIS A 36 -19.01 -2.66 3.38
C HIS A 36 -18.13 -1.48 3.84
N LEU A 37 -17.83 -0.52 2.96
CA LEU A 37 -17.10 0.69 3.32
C LEU A 37 -17.83 1.45 4.44
N ALA A 38 -19.12 1.71 4.29
CA ALA A 38 -19.92 2.42 5.31
C ALA A 38 -19.83 1.74 6.68
N ARG A 39 -19.94 0.40 6.73
CA ARG A 39 -19.77 -0.37 7.97
C ARG A 39 -18.38 -0.21 8.56
N MET A 40 -17.33 -0.25 7.75
CA MET A 40 -15.94 -0.10 8.21
C MET A 40 -15.66 1.30 8.76
N PHE A 41 -16.18 2.34 8.10
CA PHE A 41 -16.11 3.71 8.62
C PHE A 41 -16.87 3.87 9.94
N ALA A 42 -18.09 3.32 10.04
CA ALA A 42 -18.86 3.35 11.27
C ALA A 42 -18.13 2.64 12.43
N LYS A 43 -17.57 1.46 12.17
CA LYS A 43 -16.87 0.63 13.16
C LYS A 43 -15.56 1.25 13.64
N TYR A 44 -14.69 1.69 12.72
CA TYR A 44 -13.31 2.06 13.06
C TYR A 44 -13.04 3.57 13.07
N GLN A 45 -13.76 4.35 12.27
CA GLN A 45 -13.48 5.78 12.14
C GLN A 45 -14.42 6.66 12.97
N MET A 46 -15.57 6.10 13.38
CA MET A 46 -16.65 6.84 14.05
C MET A 46 -16.91 6.38 15.49
N ALA A 47 -16.37 5.23 15.91
CA ALA A 47 -16.43 4.80 17.29
C ALA A 47 -15.82 5.87 18.22
N GLY A 48 -16.68 6.54 19.00
CA GLY A 48 -16.27 7.56 19.97
C GLY A 48 -16.05 8.98 19.42
N LYS A 49 -16.28 9.25 18.13
CA LYS A 49 -16.23 10.63 17.59
C LYS A 49 -17.63 11.24 17.53
N ARG A 50 -17.76 12.51 17.93
CA ARG A 50 -18.97 13.30 17.64
C ARG A 50 -19.03 13.59 16.14
N TYR A 51 -20.14 13.20 15.53
CA TYR A 51 -20.47 13.53 14.14
C TYR A 51 -20.46 15.05 13.89
N GLU A 52 -20.13 15.45 12.65
CA GLU A 52 -20.25 16.84 12.17
C GLU A 52 -19.41 17.89 12.93
N THR A 53 -18.38 17.47 13.65
CA THR A 53 -17.42 18.42 14.24
C THR A 53 -16.45 18.98 13.20
N LYS A 54 -15.86 20.14 13.47
CA LYS A 54 -14.77 20.70 12.63
C LYS A 54 -13.63 19.69 12.43
N ALA A 55 -13.25 18.96 13.50
CA ALA A 55 -12.22 17.92 13.45
C ALA A 55 -12.60 16.76 12.50
N TRP A 56 -13.88 16.40 12.50
CA TRP A 56 -14.43 15.41 11.58
C TRP A 56 -14.30 15.87 10.13
N HIS A 57 -14.70 17.10 9.78
CA HIS A 57 -14.56 17.61 8.42
C HIS A 57 -13.10 17.73 7.98
N VAL A 58 -12.19 18.13 8.88
CA VAL A 58 -10.75 18.19 8.59
C VAL A 58 -10.20 16.80 8.27
N TYR A 59 -10.55 15.78 9.06
CA TYR A 59 -10.14 14.41 8.79
C TYR A 59 -10.65 13.90 7.44
N PHE A 60 -11.96 14.06 7.16
CA PHE A 60 -12.55 13.58 5.91
C PHE A 60 -12.02 14.33 4.68
N ARG A 61 -11.80 15.64 4.76
CA ARG A 61 -11.14 16.40 3.68
C ARG A 61 -9.73 15.89 3.40
N ARG A 62 -8.97 15.56 4.45
CA ARG A 62 -7.62 15.04 4.31
C ARG A 62 -7.61 13.69 3.58
N ILE A 63 -8.44 12.74 4.01
CA ILE A 63 -8.48 11.41 3.37
C ILE A 63 -9.11 11.45 1.97
N ALA A 64 -9.94 12.46 1.68
CA ALA A 64 -10.51 12.67 0.34
C ALA A 64 -9.53 13.27 -0.68
N ALA A 65 -8.32 13.65 -0.27
CA ALA A 65 -7.38 14.38 -1.12
C ALA A 65 -7.02 13.63 -2.41
N ASN A 66 -6.75 12.32 -2.31
CA ASN A 66 -6.49 11.43 -3.44
C ASN A 66 -6.57 9.95 -3.01
N PRO A 67 -6.60 8.99 -3.96
CA PRO A 67 -6.70 7.56 -3.66
C PRO A 67 -5.56 7.01 -2.79
N ILE A 68 -4.35 7.53 -2.96
CA ILE A 68 -3.15 7.08 -2.22
C ILE A 68 -3.30 7.45 -0.74
N VAL A 69 -3.67 8.70 -0.44
CA VAL A 69 -3.92 9.17 0.93
C VAL A 69 -5.10 8.42 1.54
N PHE A 70 -6.16 8.17 0.77
CA PHE A 70 -7.29 7.35 1.22
C PHE A 70 -6.83 5.96 1.65
N TYR A 71 -6.10 5.23 0.80
CA TYR A 71 -5.57 3.90 1.09
C TYR A 71 -4.72 3.89 2.38
N GLN A 72 -3.78 4.82 2.48
CA GLN A 72 -2.85 4.94 3.61
C GLN A 72 -3.57 5.14 4.96
N ASN A 73 -4.74 5.79 4.96
CA ASN A 73 -5.51 6.08 6.18
C ASN A 73 -6.58 5.03 6.51
N ASN A 74 -6.69 3.94 5.73
CA ASN A 74 -7.72 2.91 5.88
C ASN A 74 -7.14 1.50 6.06
N ALA A 75 -6.11 1.36 6.92
CA ALA A 75 -5.50 0.07 7.24
C ALA A 75 -6.51 -1.01 7.69
N ALA A 76 -7.53 -0.63 8.46
CA ALA A 76 -8.54 -1.57 8.95
C ALA A 76 -9.34 -2.24 7.81
N LEU A 77 -9.63 -1.50 6.73
CA LEU A 77 -10.28 -2.04 5.54
C LEU A 77 -9.43 -3.12 4.88
N PHE A 78 -8.13 -2.83 4.70
CA PHE A 78 -7.16 -3.80 4.19
C PHE A 78 -7.13 -5.09 4.99
N TYR A 79 -7.08 -5.00 6.33
CA TYR A 79 -7.02 -6.20 7.16
C TYR A 79 -8.34 -6.98 7.18
N GLU A 80 -9.48 -6.29 7.14
CA GLU A 80 -10.80 -6.94 7.08
C GLU A 80 -11.00 -7.68 5.75
N ASP A 81 -10.52 -7.12 4.65
CA ASP A 81 -10.53 -7.76 3.33
C ASP A 81 -9.61 -8.99 3.26
N ASN A 82 -8.48 -8.96 3.98
CA ASN A 82 -7.42 -9.97 3.87
C ASN A 82 -7.50 -11.08 4.94
N GLN A 83 -8.31 -10.92 6.00
CA GLN A 83 -8.35 -11.87 7.13
C GLN A 83 -8.84 -13.28 6.77
N TYR A 84 -9.55 -13.43 5.64
CA TYR A 84 -10.10 -14.70 5.18
C TYR A 84 -9.28 -15.34 4.05
N GLU A 85 -8.27 -14.64 3.54
CA GLU A 85 -7.41 -15.17 2.49
C GLU A 85 -6.49 -16.26 3.05
N SER A 86 -6.42 -17.41 2.37
CA SER A 86 -5.55 -18.51 2.79
C SER A 86 -4.08 -18.11 2.70
N GLU A 87 -3.35 -18.16 3.82
CA GLU A 87 -1.92 -17.87 3.82
C GLU A 87 -1.12 -19.02 3.19
N LYS A 88 -0.28 -18.70 2.21
CA LYS A 88 0.53 -19.68 1.45
C LYS A 88 1.93 -19.84 2.04
N PHE A 89 2.35 -18.87 2.86
CA PHE A 89 3.65 -18.80 3.49
C PHE A 89 3.45 -18.92 5.00
N GLU A 90 3.02 -20.11 5.44
CA GLU A 90 2.95 -20.42 6.86
C GLU A 90 4.34 -20.32 7.48
N VAL A 91 4.39 -19.60 8.59
CA VAL A 91 5.57 -19.48 9.43
C VAL A 91 5.24 -20.24 10.72
N THR A 92 6.15 -21.11 11.16
CA THR A 92 5.96 -21.93 12.37
C THR A 92 5.65 -21.10 13.61
N ASP A 93 6.21 -19.89 13.65
CA ASP A 93 5.96 -18.90 14.69
C ASP A 93 5.39 -17.62 14.06
N PRO A 94 4.36 -17.02 14.66
CA PRO A 94 3.75 -15.83 14.10
C PRO A 94 4.72 -14.64 14.12
N THR A 95 4.84 -13.94 12.98
CA THR A 95 5.77 -12.82 12.80
C THR A 95 5.18 -11.54 13.38
N LEU A 96 6.04 -10.72 13.98
CA LEU A 96 5.67 -9.41 14.46
C LEU A 96 5.81 -8.38 13.32
N ILE A 97 4.68 -7.97 12.75
CA ILE A 97 4.60 -7.01 11.64
C ILE A 97 4.36 -5.58 12.14
N HIS A 98 4.66 -4.59 11.29
CA HIS A 98 4.31 -3.19 11.50
C HIS A 98 2.80 -3.00 11.68
N GLY A 99 1.99 -3.66 10.83
CA GLY A 99 0.53 -3.64 10.95
C GLY A 99 -0.15 -2.38 10.38
N ASP A 100 0.60 -1.52 9.70
CA ASP A 100 0.13 -0.35 8.93
C ASP A 100 1.24 0.10 7.95
N LEU A 101 1.98 -0.84 7.35
CA LEU A 101 3.09 -0.48 6.47
C LEU A 101 2.60 0.12 5.13
N HIS A 102 3.08 1.32 4.80
CA HIS A 102 2.85 2.04 3.55
C HIS A 102 3.92 3.13 3.40
N ILE A 103 4.11 3.72 2.22
CA ILE A 103 5.22 4.66 1.96
C ILE A 103 5.25 5.85 2.93
N GLY A 104 4.08 6.34 3.37
CA GLY A 104 3.95 7.46 4.31
C GLY A 104 4.44 7.16 5.72
N GLN A 105 4.70 5.89 6.06
CA GLN A 105 5.36 5.50 7.31
C GLN A 105 6.87 5.63 7.25
N PHE A 106 7.46 5.81 6.06
CA PHE A 106 8.90 5.92 5.90
C PHE A 106 9.32 7.39 5.84
N HIS A 107 10.42 7.68 6.52
CA HIS A 107 11.04 8.99 6.59
C HIS A 107 12.53 8.85 6.36
N TYR A 108 13.16 9.95 5.97
CA TYR A 108 14.61 10.04 6.01
C TYR A 108 15.04 11.31 6.72
N TYR A 109 16.24 11.30 7.27
CA TYR A 109 16.91 12.48 7.81
C TYR A 109 18.40 12.39 7.55
N LEU A 110 19.08 13.53 7.59
CA LEU A 110 20.54 13.57 7.65
C LEU A 110 20.93 13.51 9.13
N ASP A 111 21.72 12.53 9.52
CA ASP A 111 22.32 12.51 10.84
C ASP A 111 23.45 13.53 10.86
N ASP A 112 23.30 14.57 11.67
CA ASP A 112 24.24 15.70 11.73
C ASP A 112 25.61 15.29 12.29
N ILE A 113 25.69 14.15 13.01
CA ILE A 113 26.93 13.66 13.62
C ILE A 113 27.71 12.80 12.63
N SER A 114 27.04 11.83 11.99
CA SER A 114 27.69 10.93 11.03
C SER A 114 27.75 11.49 9.60
N GLY A 115 26.92 12.48 9.29
CA GLY A 115 26.71 12.98 7.93
C GLY A 115 25.93 11.99 7.04
N GLU A 116 25.40 10.90 7.60
CA GLU A 116 24.72 9.86 6.85
C GLU A 116 23.23 10.15 6.67
N ARG A 117 22.65 9.74 5.53
CA ARG A 117 21.20 9.76 5.35
C ARG A 117 20.60 8.51 5.95
N VAL A 118 19.88 8.67 7.05
CA VAL A 118 19.21 7.59 7.76
C VAL A 118 17.78 7.51 7.26
N PHE A 119 17.36 6.32 6.79
CA PHE A 119 15.95 6.03 6.59
C PHE A 119 15.39 5.33 7.82
N SER A 120 14.21 5.75 8.23
CA SER A 120 13.51 5.25 9.40
C SER A 120 12.05 5.00 9.06
N VAL A 121 11.42 4.14 9.85
CA VAL A 121 9.98 3.88 9.79
C VAL A 121 9.34 4.42 11.07
N ARG A 122 8.20 5.11 10.94
CA ARG A 122 7.42 5.58 12.09
C ARG A 122 7.07 4.41 12.99
N GLN A 123 7.13 4.65 14.29
CA GLN A 123 6.70 3.63 15.25
C GLN A 123 5.19 3.42 15.15
N HIS A 124 4.79 2.15 15.07
CA HIS A 124 3.40 1.74 15.04
C HIS A 124 3.17 0.61 16.04
N LYS A 125 1.93 0.41 16.47
CA LYS A 125 1.56 -0.74 17.32
C LYS A 125 1.72 -2.02 16.49
N LYS A 126 2.82 -2.72 16.73
CA LYS A 126 3.14 -3.96 16.05
C LYS A 126 2.02 -4.99 16.25
N LYS A 127 1.77 -5.81 15.23
CA LYS A 127 0.71 -6.83 15.22
C LYS A 127 1.29 -8.20 14.94
N LEU A 128 0.63 -9.22 15.46
CA LEU A 128 0.96 -10.60 15.22
C LEU A 128 0.15 -11.09 14.00
N ALA A 129 0.82 -11.34 12.88
CA ALA A 129 0.19 -11.74 11.62
C ALA A 129 1.25 -12.30 10.63
N PRO A 130 0.83 -12.91 9.50
CA PRO A 130 1.78 -13.31 8.46
C PRO A 130 2.63 -12.13 7.98
N PHE A 131 3.94 -12.34 7.82
CA PHE A 131 4.87 -11.31 7.35
C PHE A 131 4.49 -10.75 5.97
N THR A 132 3.82 -11.58 5.16
CA THR A 132 3.28 -11.23 3.84
C THR A 132 2.30 -10.07 3.90
N TRP A 133 1.62 -9.82 5.04
CA TRP A 133 0.61 -8.76 5.13
C TRP A 133 1.22 -7.37 5.01
N ASP A 134 2.38 -7.13 5.63
CA ASP A 134 3.11 -5.86 5.47
C ASP A 134 3.66 -5.70 4.05
N LEU A 135 4.12 -6.80 3.43
CA LEU A 135 4.56 -6.80 2.03
C LEU A 135 3.42 -6.49 1.08
N LYS A 136 2.29 -7.20 1.21
CA LYS A 136 1.06 -7.01 0.44
C LYS A 136 0.57 -5.57 0.56
N ARG A 137 0.59 -5.01 1.77
CA ARG A 137 0.14 -3.66 2.03
C ARG A 137 1.05 -2.58 1.42
N LEU A 138 2.36 -2.72 1.60
CA LEU A 138 3.32 -1.78 1.03
C LEU A 138 3.36 -1.88 -0.50
N ALA A 139 3.31 -3.10 -1.04
CA ALA A 139 3.28 -3.37 -2.47
C ALA A 139 2.01 -2.82 -3.14
N ALA A 140 0.83 -2.99 -2.53
CA ALA A 140 -0.40 -2.38 -3.02
C ALA A 140 -0.32 -0.84 -3.02
N ASN A 141 0.36 -0.24 -2.03
CA ASN A 141 0.60 1.21 -2.05
C ASN A 141 1.54 1.64 -3.18
N LEU A 142 2.61 0.88 -3.45
CA LEU A 142 3.52 1.13 -4.58
C LEU A 142 2.79 0.98 -5.92
N ALA A 143 1.98 -0.07 -6.08
CA ALA A 143 1.17 -0.29 -7.27
C ALA A 143 0.18 0.85 -7.51
N LEU A 144 -0.50 1.32 -6.45
CA LEU A 144 -1.42 2.46 -6.54
C LEU A 144 -0.71 3.76 -6.92
N ILE A 145 0.50 4.01 -6.39
CA ILE A 145 1.33 5.18 -6.78
C ILE A 145 1.70 5.10 -8.26
N ALA A 146 2.26 3.97 -8.69
CA ALA A 146 2.69 3.75 -10.07
C ALA A 146 1.52 3.85 -11.06
N TYR A 147 0.36 3.29 -10.70
CA TYR A 147 -0.88 3.40 -11.48
C TYR A 147 -1.33 4.87 -11.64
N ARG A 148 -1.29 5.66 -10.55
CA ARG A 148 -1.65 7.08 -10.59
C ARG A 148 -0.63 7.96 -11.34
N GLN A 149 0.60 7.47 -11.52
CA GLN A 149 1.65 8.07 -12.35
C GLN A 149 1.58 7.63 -13.82
N CYS A 150 0.55 6.86 -14.20
CA CYS A 150 0.33 6.37 -15.56
C CYS A 150 1.42 5.41 -16.06
N PHE A 151 2.09 4.68 -15.18
CA PHE A 151 2.96 3.58 -15.58
C PHE A 151 2.11 2.41 -16.10
N SER A 152 2.66 1.68 -17.08
CA SER A 152 2.02 0.51 -17.67
C SER A 152 2.00 -0.68 -16.71
N ASP A 153 1.10 -1.64 -16.95
CA ASP A 153 1.00 -2.86 -16.15
C ASP A 153 2.34 -3.62 -16.06
N ASN A 154 3.13 -3.61 -17.14
CA ASN A 154 4.46 -4.21 -17.17
C ASN A 154 5.43 -3.45 -16.25
N GLU A 155 5.48 -2.12 -16.32
CA GLU A 155 6.35 -1.31 -15.46
C GLU A 155 5.97 -1.44 -13.98
N ILE A 156 4.67 -1.39 -13.66
CA ILE A 156 4.15 -1.62 -12.31
C ILE A 156 4.60 -3.00 -11.81
N SER A 157 4.40 -4.01 -12.64
CA SER A 157 4.80 -5.39 -12.35
C SER A 157 6.31 -5.53 -12.10
N GLU A 158 7.15 -4.86 -12.89
CA GLU A 158 8.61 -4.86 -12.69
C GLU A 158 9.01 -4.17 -11.38
N ILE A 159 8.40 -3.03 -11.03
CA ILE A 159 8.62 -2.34 -9.74
C ILE A 159 8.31 -3.28 -8.57
N LEU A 160 7.19 -3.98 -8.64
CA LEU A 160 6.75 -4.92 -7.61
C LEU A 160 7.65 -6.17 -7.54
N GLU A 161 8.15 -6.64 -8.69
CA GLU A 161 9.14 -7.71 -8.75
C GLU A 161 10.45 -7.31 -8.05
N VAL A 162 10.96 -6.11 -8.34
CA VAL A 162 12.15 -5.54 -7.68
C VAL A 162 11.94 -5.45 -6.16
N PHE A 163 10.78 -4.95 -5.72
CA PHE A 163 10.41 -4.90 -4.30
C PHE A 163 10.49 -6.28 -3.63
N ALA A 164 9.79 -7.28 -4.19
CA ALA A 164 9.70 -8.61 -3.60
C ALA A 164 11.05 -9.35 -3.63
N GLN A 165 11.78 -9.28 -4.76
CA GLN A 165 13.11 -9.86 -4.89
C GLN A 165 14.09 -9.26 -3.89
N GLN A 166 14.07 -7.94 -3.72
CA GLN A 166 14.95 -7.27 -2.78
C GLN A 166 14.62 -7.62 -1.33
N TYR A 167 13.33 -7.77 -0.99
CA TYR A 167 12.93 -8.24 0.34
C TYR A 167 13.47 -9.64 0.62
N ILE A 168 13.26 -10.59 -0.30
CA ILE A 168 13.76 -11.97 -0.20
C ILE A 168 15.27 -11.96 -0.02
N ARG A 169 15.99 -11.21 -0.87
CA ARG A 169 17.44 -11.08 -0.78
C ARG A 169 17.89 -10.56 0.58
N SER A 170 17.24 -9.53 1.11
CA SER A 170 17.57 -8.94 2.40
C SER A 170 17.32 -9.87 3.59
N VAL A 171 16.30 -10.73 3.52
CA VAL A 171 16.02 -11.73 4.57
C VAL A 171 16.97 -12.94 4.49
N LEU A 172 17.25 -13.44 3.28
CA LEU A 172 18.10 -14.63 3.07
C LEU A 172 19.60 -14.32 3.24
N LEU A 173 20.01 -13.10 2.90
CA LEU A 173 21.39 -12.62 3.05
C LEU A 173 21.37 -11.33 3.88
N PRO A 174 21.18 -11.42 5.21
CA PRO A 174 21.17 -10.25 6.07
C PRO A 174 22.52 -9.53 5.99
N CYS A 175 22.60 -8.45 5.19
CA CYS A 175 23.78 -7.61 5.17
C CYS A 175 23.87 -6.89 6.51
N LYS A 176 24.92 -7.18 7.29
CA LYS A 176 25.22 -6.47 8.53
C LYS A 176 25.47 -4.96 8.31
N ASN A 177 25.76 -4.55 7.08
CA ASN A 177 25.98 -3.17 6.66
C ASN A 177 25.02 -2.82 5.51
N MET A 178 23.91 -2.14 5.79
CA MET A 178 23.01 -1.63 4.75
C MET A 178 23.63 -0.41 4.06
N LEU A 179 23.88 -0.52 2.76
CA LEU A 179 24.07 0.66 1.89
C LEU A 179 22.70 1.11 1.42
N ILE A 180 22.11 2.05 2.16
CA ILE A 180 20.88 2.71 1.73
C ILE A 180 21.24 3.63 0.55
N ARG A 181 20.72 3.33 -0.65
CA ARG A 181 21.00 4.15 -1.83
C ARG A 181 20.32 5.51 -1.67
N LYS A 182 21.08 6.58 -1.93
CA LYS A 182 20.56 7.95 -1.97
C LYS A 182 19.45 8.03 -3.04
N ILE A 183 18.20 8.19 -2.59
CA ILE A 183 17.11 8.62 -3.48
C ILE A 183 17.40 10.09 -3.81
N SER A 184 17.73 10.36 -5.08
CA SER A 184 17.94 11.73 -5.54
C SER A 184 16.57 12.37 -5.73
N HIS A 185 16.12 13.15 -4.75
CA HIS A 185 15.09 14.14 -5.00
C HIS A 185 15.78 15.36 -5.60
N ASP A 186 15.25 15.84 -6.74
CA ASP A 186 15.64 17.10 -7.35
C ASP A 186 15.31 18.23 -6.36
N ILE A 187 16.29 18.58 -5.53
CA ILE A 187 16.24 19.80 -4.73
C ILE A 187 16.48 20.91 -5.75
N LYS A 188 15.39 21.51 -6.25
CA LYS A 188 15.48 22.87 -6.80
C LYS A 188 15.87 23.83 -5.68
N GLN A 189 17.15 23.89 -5.36
CA GLN A 189 17.98 25.07 -5.06
C GLN A 189 19.28 24.71 -4.29
N SER A 190 20.39 25.10 -4.92
CA SER A 190 21.64 25.63 -4.36
C SER A 190 22.38 24.84 -3.26
N HIS A 191 23.43 24.11 -3.63
CA HIS A 191 24.81 24.62 -3.76
C HIS A 191 25.72 23.44 -4.14
N GLN A 192 26.72 23.72 -4.99
CA GLN A 192 27.74 22.77 -5.43
C GLN A 192 28.40 22.09 -4.22
N LEU A 193 28.34 20.76 -4.16
CA LEU A 193 29.23 19.97 -3.33
C LEU A 193 29.73 18.77 -4.14
N GLU A 194 31.04 18.70 -4.26
CA GLU A 194 31.83 17.69 -4.97
C GLU A 194 31.56 16.26 -4.44
N PRO A 195 31.84 15.21 -5.24
CA PRO A 195 31.70 13.83 -4.79
C PRO A 195 32.87 13.45 -3.84
N LEU A 196 32.56 13.19 -2.58
CA LEU A 196 33.49 12.60 -1.62
C LEU A 196 33.47 11.05 -1.69
N PRO A 197 34.62 10.39 -1.44
CA PRO A 197 34.85 9.01 -1.82
C PRO A 197 34.11 7.99 -0.95
N LEU A 198 33.87 6.83 -1.57
CA LEU A 198 33.34 5.60 -1.00
C LEU A 198 34.06 5.17 0.29
N GLN A 199 33.29 4.51 1.17
CA GLN A 199 33.65 3.83 2.43
C GLN A 199 33.45 4.66 3.71
N LYS A 200 32.32 4.43 4.39
CA LYS A 200 32.24 4.20 5.85
C LYS A 200 30.82 3.76 6.26
N GLN A 201 30.76 3.17 7.45
CA GLN A 201 29.80 2.18 7.93
C GLN A 201 28.50 2.79 8.47
N CYS A 202 27.35 2.39 7.91
CA CYS A 202 26.05 2.60 8.56
C CYS A 202 25.94 1.72 9.81
N SER A 203 25.95 2.34 10.99
CA SER A 203 25.62 1.69 12.25
C SER A 203 24.16 2.00 12.62
N VAL A 204 23.38 0.97 12.95
CA VAL A 204 22.03 1.15 13.49
C VAL A 204 22.18 1.62 14.95
N ILE A 205 22.22 2.93 15.14
CA ILE A 205 22.36 3.53 16.48
C ILE A 205 21.00 3.49 17.19
N GLY A 206 20.97 2.79 18.33
CA GLY A 206 19.89 2.86 19.28
C GLY A 206 19.73 4.28 19.82
N SER A 207 18.50 4.81 19.68
CA SER A 207 17.87 5.88 20.46
C SER A 207 18.79 6.75 21.32
N LEU A 208 19.50 7.68 20.69
CA LEU A 208 19.82 8.97 21.30
C LEU A 208 18.76 9.98 20.84
N LYS A 209 18.10 10.67 21.78
CA LYS A 209 17.16 11.76 21.48
C LYS A 209 17.92 12.97 20.93
N VAL A 210 18.24 12.94 19.64
CA VAL A 210 18.54 14.14 18.86
C VAL A 210 17.32 14.35 17.97
N GLU A 211 16.65 15.49 18.12
CA GLU A 211 15.49 15.89 17.30
C GLU A 211 15.93 16.18 15.86
N HIS A 212 16.20 15.12 15.10
CA HIS A 212 16.44 15.23 13.68
C HIS A 212 15.12 15.60 12.99
N ARG A 213 15.15 16.60 12.10
CA ARG A 213 13.99 16.96 11.29
C ARG A 213 13.74 15.83 10.29
N MET A 214 12.74 15.00 10.59
CA MET A 214 12.34 13.89 9.71
C MET A 214 11.62 14.44 8.48
N HIS A 215 12.06 14.02 7.29
CA HIS A 215 11.44 14.37 6.02
C HIS A 215 10.56 13.21 5.54
N GLU A 216 9.33 13.53 5.12
CA GLU A 216 8.44 12.57 4.46
C GLU A 216 8.93 12.28 3.03
N ILE A 217 8.72 11.05 2.57
CA ILE A 217 9.02 10.70 1.18
C ILE A 217 7.98 11.39 0.30
N ASP A 218 8.45 12.33 -0.52
CA ASP A 218 7.62 12.97 -1.54
C ASP A 218 7.47 12.05 -2.75
N TRP A 219 6.52 11.13 -2.65
CA TRP A 219 6.19 10.20 -3.72
C TRP A 219 5.56 10.89 -4.93
N GLN A 220 5.06 12.14 -4.80
CA GLN A 220 4.45 12.88 -5.91
C GLN A 220 5.49 13.39 -6.90
N SER A 221 6.72 13.68 -6.44
CA SER A 221 7.82 14.09 -7.31
C SER A 221 8.53 12.93 -8.00
N ILE A 222 8.14 11.69 -7.74
CA ILE A 222 8.68 10.52 -8.44
C ILE A 222 7.97 10.41 -9.79
N ASP A 223 8.67 10.65 -10.88
CA ASP A 223 8.09 10.74 -12.23
C ASP A 223 8.68 9.69 -13.21
N SER A 224 9.53 8.80 -12.71
CA SER A 224 10.15 7.75 -13.53
C SER A 224 10.13 6.39 -12.84
N VAL A 225 9.96 5.36 -13.67
CA VAL A 225 9.98 3.94 -13.25
C VAL A 225 11.26 3.60 -12.49
N LYS A 226 12.41 4.08 -12.97
CA LYS A 226 13.72 3.84 -12.35
C LYS A 226 13.79 4.40 -10.92
N SER A 227 13.29 5.62 -10.70
CA SER A 227 13.27 6.22 -9.36
C SER A 227 12.36 5.46 -8.41
N LEU A 228 11.19 5.00 -8.90
CA LEU A 228 10.26 4.21 -8.10
C LEU A 228 10.81 2.80 -7.80
N MET A 229 11.56 2.18 -8.71
CA MET A 229 12.29 0.94 -8.46
C MET A 229 13.35 1.11 -7.38
N ILE A 230 14.16 2.17 -7.43
CA ILE A 230 15.17 2.44 -6.39
C ILE A 230 14.49 2.61 -5.03
N LEU A 231 13.39 3.36 -4.98
CA LEU A 231 12.61 3.51 -3.76
C LEU A 231 12.06 2.15 -3.28
N ALA A 232 11.49 1.34 -4.18
CA ALA A 232 11.00 0.01 -3.86
C ALA A 232 12.11 -0.89 -3.27
N GLU A 233 13.34 -0.86 -3.80
CA GLU A 233 14.49 -1.55 -3.22
C GLU A 233 14.74 -1.09 -1.78
N GLN A 234 14.78 0.23 -1.52
CA GLN A 234 15.04 0.77 -0.18
C GLN A 234 13.96 0.39 0.82
N LEU A 235 12.70 0.48 0.40
CA LEU A 235 11.55 0.10 1.21
C LEU A 235 11.59 -1.39 1.57
N ALA A 236 11.93 -2.25 0.62
CA ALA A 236 12.06 -3.70 0.85
C ALA A 236 13.18 -4.02 1.86
N ILE A 237 14.32 -3.36 1.74
CA ILE A 237 15.47 -3.48 2.64
C ILE A 237 15.04 -3.14 4.08
N ILE A 238 14.42 -1.98 4.28
CA ILE A 238 13.98 -1.52 5.61
C ILE A 238 12.89 -2.46 6.19
N THR A 239 11.98 -2.92 5.34
CA THR A 239 10.90 -3.85 5.75
C THR A 239 11.46 -5.18 6.22
N ALA A 240 12.47 -5.73 5.52
CA ALA A 240 13.18 -6.93 5.97
C ALA A 240 13.82 -6.73 7.34
N HIS A 241 14.49 -5.60 7.55
CA HIS A 241 15.08 -5.29 8.87
C HIS A 241 14.02 -5.20 9.97
N LEU A 242 12.87 -4.59 9.69
CA LEU A 242 11.77 -4.49 10.64
C LEU A 242 11.22 -5.87 11.05
N HIS A 243 11.03 -6.77 10.07
CA HIS A 243 10.56 -8.14 10.32
C HIS A 243 11.59 -9.01 11.03
N CYS A 244 12.88 -8.70 10.90
CA CYS A 244 14.00 -9.41 11.51
C CYS A 244 14.39 -8.87 12.90
N GLN A 245 13.65 -7.91 13.48
CA GLN A 245 13.91 -7.39 14.83
C GLN A 245 13.09 -8.13 15.90
N PRO A 246 13.62 -8.29 17.12
CA PRO A 246 12.92 -9.04 18.17
C PRO A 246 11.62 -8.30 18.60
N PRO A 247 10.53 -9.03 18.91
CA PRO A 247 9.44 -8.48 19.72
C PRO A 247 10.00 -7.85 21.00
N ILE A 248 9.82 -6.54 21.13
CA ILE A 248 9.99 -5.88 22.41
C ILE A 248 8.87 -6.42 23.30
N THR A 249 9.26 -7.25 24.28
CA THR A 249 8.45 -7.74 25.42
C THR A 249 7.24 -8.63 25.10
N VAL A 250 7.50 -9.93 24.90
CA VAL A 250 6.63 -11.03 25.40
C VAL A 250 7.51 -12.13 26.02
N CYS A 251 8.40 -11.73 26.93
CA CYS A 251 8.91 -12.61 27.97
C CYS A 251 8.88 -11.81 29.26
N SER A 252 7.68 -11.66 29.85
CA SER A 252 7.60 -11.37 31.27
C SER A 252 8.33 -12.50 31.99
N MET A 253 9.34 -12.09 32.74
CA MET A 253 10.15 -12.98 33.56
C MET A 253 9.27 -13.75 34.53
N GLN A 254 9.29 -15.07 34.44
CA GLN A 254 9.31 -16.04 35.55
C GLN A 254 9.30 -17.46 34.95
N ASP A 255 10.26 -18.27 35.38
CA ASP A 255 10.31 -19.74 35.27
C ASP A 255 10.66 -20.40 33.92
N VAL A 256 11.90 -20.22 33.42
CA VAL A 256 12.60 -21.30 32.69
C VAL A 256 14.11 -21.27 33.01
N PRO A 257 14.69 -22.26 33.72
CA PRO A 257 16.12 -22.34 33.94
C PRO A 257 16.84 -22.88 32.69
N ASN A 258 17.86 -22.15 32.23
CA ASN A 258 18.93 -22.63 31.34
C ASN A 258 18.53 -23.22 29.97
N LEU A 259 17.68 -22.55 29.20
CA LEU A 259 17.69 -22.69 27.74
C LEU A 259 18.43 -21.50 27.13
N MET A 260 19.34 -21.76 26.18
CA MET A 260 19.99 -20.71 25.40
C MET A 260 18.91 -19.81 24.81
N ILE A 261 18.84 -18.56 25.28
CA ILE A 261 17.90 -17.56 24.77
C ILE A 261 18.43 -17.18 23.39
N GLU A 262 17.97 -17.88 22.34
CA GLU A 262 18.08 -17.34 20.99
C GLU A 262 17.37 -15.98 21.00
N ASN A 263 18.04 -14.93 20.52
CA ASN A 263 17.42 -13.62 20.44
C ASN A 263 16.15 -13.75 19.57
N ASN A 264 15.01 -13.21 20.01
CA ASN A 264 13.75 -13.30 19.26
C ASN A 264 13.81 -12.69 17.83
N ALA A 265 14.88 -11.97 17.51
CA ALA A 265 15.23 -11.47 16.18
C ALA A 265 15.62 -12.61 15.22
N ASP A 266 16.40 -13.55 15.76
CA ASP A 266 16.94 -14.69 15.04
C ASP A 266 15.84 -15.71 14.75
N CYS A 267 14.85 -15.86 15.64
CA CYS A 267 13.71 -16.77 15.41
C CYS A 267 12.78 -16.27 14.29
N CYS A 268 12.38 -14.99 14.30
CA CYS A 268 11.55 -14.41 13.22
C CYS A 268 12.27 -14.51 11.86
N THR A 269 13.56 -14.17 11.83
CA THR A 269 14.39 -14.28 10.62
C THR A 269 14.45 -15.71 10.11
N ARG A 270 14.75 -16.68 10.98
CA ARG A 270 14.84 -18.10 10.63
C ARG A 270 13.51 -18.65 10.14
N ALA A 271 12.42 -18.22 10.73
CA ALA A 271 11.10 -18.69 10.36
C ALA A 271 10.70 -18.21 8.95
N ILE A 272 10.99 -16.94 8.62
CA ILE A 272 10.81 -16.43 7.24
C ILE A 272 11.77 -17.13 6.26
N GLN A 273 13.04 -17.30 6.64
CA GLN A 273 14.02 -18.02 5.80
C GLN A 273 13.60 -19.46 5.52
N THR A 274 13.00 -20.15 6.51
CA THR A 274 12.46 -21.51 6.36
C THR A 274 11.30 -21.53 5.38
N SER A 275 10.40 -20.54 5.44
CA SER A 275 9.28 -20.40 4.49
C SER A 275 9.74 -20.11 3.04
N LEU A 276 10.96 -19.59 2.86
CA LEU A 276 11.56 -19.18 1.59
C LEU A 276 12.80 -20.02 1.20
N ASN A 277 12.91 -21.24 1.73
CA ASN A 277 14.08 -22.11 1.61
C ASN A 277 14.38 -22.64 0.19
N SER A 278 13.50 -22.41 -0.78
CA SER A 278 13.64 -22.88 -2.15
C SER A 278 13.33 -21.78 -3.16
N TYR A 279 13.98 -21.86 -4.32
CA TYR A 279 13.72 -20.94 -5.44
C TYR A 279 12.24 -20.94 -5.85
N VAL A 280 11.57 -22.10 -5.80
CA VAL A 280 10.13 -22.22 -6.10
C VAL A 280 9.29 -21.40 -5.12
N LYS A 281 9.54 -21.51 -3.81
CA LYS A 281 8.83 -20.72 -2.78
C LYS A 281 9.12 -19.22 -2.92
N GLN A 282 10.37 -18.86 -3.22
CA GLN A 282 10.75 -17.46 -3.49
C GLN A 282 9.99 -16.89 -4.70
N ARG A 283 9.90 -17.66 -5.80
CA ARG A 283 9.14 -17.24 -6.99
C ARG A 283 7.65 -17.13 -6.70
N GLN A 284 7.08 -18.08 -5.97
CA GLN A 284 5.69 -18.02 -5.53
C GLN A 284 5.41 -16.75 -4.71
N LEU A 285 6.32 -16.33 -3.83
CA LEU A 285 6.15 -15.09 -3.06
C LEU A 285 6.17 -13.87 -3.98
N ILE A 286 7.10 -13.80 -4.93
CA ILE A 286 7.17 -12.70 -5.91
C ILE A 286 5.85 -12.59 -6.68
N ASP A 287 5.38 -13.72 -7.23
CA ASP A 287 4.15 -13.73 -8.04
C ASP A 287 2.92 -13.41 -7.19
N GLU A 288 2.84 -13.90 -5.95
CA GLU A 288 1.78 -13.56 -4.98
C GLU A 288 1.76 -12.06 -4.68
N ILE A 289 2.90 -11.45 -4.34
CA ILE A 289 2.98 -10.02 -4.02
C ILE A 289 2.61 -9.16 -5.23
N ARG A 290 3.09 -9.52 -6.42
CA ARG A 290 2.76 -8.81 -7.68
C ARG A 290 1.27 -8.85 -7.97
N LEU A 291 0.68 -10.04 -8.01
CA LEU A 291 -0.73 -10.24 -8.34
C LEU A 291 -1.63 -9.56 -7.31
N PHE A 292 -1.36 -9.79 -6.02
CA PHE A 292 -2.08 -9.16 -4.93
C PHE A 292 -2.05 -7.63 -5.06
N ALA A 293 -0.86 -7.04 -5.22
CA ALA A 293 -0.69 -5.59 -5.19
C ALA A 293 -1.43 -4.89 -6.33
N ILE A 294 -1.40 -5.46 -7.54
CA ILE A 294 -2.13 -4.93 -8.70
C ILE A 294 -3.64 -4.99 -8.44
N MET A 295 -4.15 -6.16 -8.02
CA MET A 295 -5.58 -6.33 -7.74
C MET A 295 -6.07 -5.44 -6.60
N TYR A 296 -5.28 -5.30 -5.54
CA TYR A 296 -5.67 -4.47 -4.40
C TYR A 296 -5.56 -2.97 -4.70
N ALA A 297 -4.63 -2.55 -5.57
CA ALA A 297 -4.61 -1.17 -6.05
C ALA A 297 -5.89 -0.81 -6.82
N GLU A 298 -6.44 -1.73 -7.61
CA GLU A 298 -7.75 -1.57 -8.26
C GLU A 298 -8.87 -1.41 -7.23
N ILE A 299 -8.92 -2.28 -6.22
CA ILE A 299 -9.90 -2.20 -5.12
C ILE A 299 -9.78 -0.84 -4.40
N ALA A 300 -8.56 -0.42 -4.08
CA ALA A 300 -8.31 0.85 -3.39
C ALA A 300 -8.77 2.07 -4.20
N GLU A 301 -8.54 2.06 -5.51
CA GLU A 301 -9.00 3.11 -6.43
C GLU A 301 -10.54 3.13 -6.50
N ARG A 302 -11.17 1.96 -6.66
CA ARG A 302 -12.63 1.81 -6.65
C ARG A 302 -13.24 2.30 -5.34
N ASP A 303 -12.67 1.90 -4.22
CA ASP A 303 -13.12 2.29 -2.89
C ASP A 303 -12.99 3.80 -2.68
N TYR A 304 -11.90 4.41 -3.15
CA TYR A 304 -11.76 5.86 -3.13
C TYR A 304 -12.85 6.55 -3.94
N GLN A 305 -13.21 6.04 -5.12
CA GLN A 305 -14.26 6.65 -5.96
C GLN A 305 -15.65 6.50 -5.31
N LEU A 306 -15.95 5.32 -4.78
CA LEU A 306 -17.17 5.05 -4.00
C LEU A 306 -17.24 5.97 -2.78
N PHE A 307 -16.12 6.10 -2.07
CA PHE A 307 -15.97 7.02 -0.96
C PHE A 307 -16.24 8.46 -1.43
N PHE A 308 -15.41 8.98 -2.32
CA PHE A 308 -15.40 10.39 -2.70
C PHE A 308 -16.76 10.89 -3.18
N LYS A 309 -17.47 10.06 -3.96
CA LYS A 309 -18.81 10.39 -4.47
C LYS A 309 -19.88 10.41 -3.37
N ASN A 310 -19.87 9.45 -2.45
CA ASN A 310 -20.95 9.27 -1.47
C ASN A 310 -20.70 10.01 -0.15
N PHE A 311 -19.44 10.29 0.21
CA PHE A 311 -19.07 11.07 1.39
C PHE A 311 -19.30 12.58 1.19
N ARG A 312 -19.06 13.14 -0.01
CA ARG A 312 -19.29 14.56 -0.30
C ARG A 312 -20.75 15.01 -0.11
N ASN A 313 -21.68 14.07 -0.18
CA ASN A 313 -23.12 14.35 -0.08
C ASN A 313 -23.72 14.00 1.29
N GLU A 314 -22.89 13.72 2.31
CA GLU A 314 -23.31 13.26 3.65
C GLU A 314 -24.15 11.97 3.64
N ARG A 315 -24.15 11.21 2.52
CA ARG A 315 -25.10 10.10 2.29
C ARG A 315 -24.73 8.82 3.01
N ILE A 316 -23.44 8.52 3.17
CA ILE A 316 -22.99 7.32 3.90
C ILE A 316 -23.49 7.29 5.36
N PHE A 317 -23.95 8.43 5.88
CA PHE A 317 -24.39 8.60 7.26
C PHE A 317 -25.90 8.56 7.43
N LYS A 318 -26.66 8.50 6.33
CA LYS A 318 -28.13 8.45 6.34
C LYS A 318 -28.68 7.03 6.19
N GLY A 319 -27.82 6.01 6.23
CA GLY A 319 -28.18 4.60 6.15
C GLY A 319 -28.17 4.03 4.71
N PRO A 320 -28.20 2.68 4.57
CA PRO A 320 -28.08 1.99 3.28
C PRO A 320 -29.12 2.43 2.25
N ASP A 321 -30.33 2.80 2.69
CA ASP A 321 -31.45 3.24 1.83
C ASP A 321 -31.18 4.56 1.07
N THR A 322 -30.14 5.31 1.45
CA THR A 322 -29.75 6.57 0.80
C THR A 322 -28.53 6.46 -0.12
N LEU A 323 -27.94 5.26 -0.20
CA LEU A 323 -26.85 4.95 -1.11
C LEU A 323 -27.45 4.81 -2.51
N MET A 324 -27.23 5.81 -3.37
CA MET A 324 -27.72 5.74 -4.75
C MET A 324 -27.06 4.60 -5.52
N ASN A 325 -27.80 3.98 -6.45
CA ASN A 325 -27.31 3.13 -7.54
C ASN A 325 -26.28 3.91 -8.37
N THR A 326 -25.05 3.97 -7.89
CA THR A 326 -23.93 4.44 -8.69
C THR A 326 -23.21 3.22 -9.21
N GLN A 327 -23.38 2.92 -10.49
CA GLN A 327 -22.36 2.19 -11.22
C GLN A 327 -21.18 3.13 -11.40
N ILE A 328 -20.07 2.83 -10.75
CA ILE A 328 -18.79 3.46 -11.00
C ILE A 328 -18.15 2.69 -12.16
N GLN A 329 -17.91 3.38 -13.28
CA GLN A 329 -17.19 2.79 -14.40
C GLN A 329 -15.74 2.55 -13.98
N HIS A 330 -15.41 1.31 -13.66
CA HIS A 330 -14.07 0.90 -13.29
C HIS A 330 -13.19 0.79 -14.55
N PRO A 331 -12.08 1.56 -14.66
CA PRO A 331 -11.22 1.53 -15.84
C PRO A 331 -10.62 0.15 -16.09
N LEU A 332 -10.15 -0.55 -15.05
CA LEU A 332 -9.46 -1.84 -15.19
C LEU A 332 -10.35 -3.09 -15.21
N ALA A 333 -11.44 -3.17 -14.42
CA ALA A 333 -12.38 -4.30 -14.50
C ALA A 333 -13.12 -4.39 -15.86
N ASN A 334 -13.41 -3.25 -16.50
CA ASN A 334 -13.96 -3.22 -17.86
C ASN A 334 -12.89 -3.33 -18.96
N ALA A 335 -11.63 -2.98 -18.67
CA ALA A 335 -10.50 -3.24 -19.56
C ALA A 335 -10.22 -4.73 -19.78
N ARG A 336 -10.97 -5.67 -19.18
CA ARG A 336 -10.97 -7.07 -19.64
C ARG A 336 -12.12 -7.45 -20.56
N ARG A 337 -13.22 -6.69 -20.66
CA ARG A 337 -14.43 -7.19 -21.35
C ARG A 337 -14.84 -6.49 -22.66
N VAL A 338 -14.55 -5.20 -22.89
CA VAL A 338 -14.91 -4.57 -24.18
C VAL A 338 -13.87 -3.54 -24.61
N ALA A 339 -13.41 -3.60 -25.87
CA ALA A 339 -12.60 -2.57 -26.50
C ALA A 339 -13.48 -1.63 -27.31
N ILE A 340 -13.26 -0.31 -27.23
CA ILE A 340 -13.92 0.67 -28.10
C ILE A 340 -13.22 0.64 -29.46
N LEU A 341 -13.96 0.35 -30.53
CA LEU A 341 -13.47 0.47 -31.90
C LEU A 341 -13.81 1.87 -32.43
N ILE A 342 -12.80 2.63 -32.81
CA ILE A 342 -12.95 3.92 -33.49
C ILE A 342 -12.63 3.68 -34.96
N VAL A 343 -13.55 4.06 -35.84
CA VAL A 343 -13.40 3.92 -37.29
C VAL A 343 -13.13 5.31 -37.88
N GLY A 344 -11.98 5.46 -38.52
CA GLY A 344 -11.43 6.73 -39.04
C GLY A 344 -10.31 7.27 -38.14
N GLY A 345 -9.11 7.35 -38.69
CA GLY A 345 -7.85 7.83 -38.11
C GLY A 345 -7.46 9.25 -38.51
N GLY A 346 -8.40 10.06 -39.00
CA GLY A 346 -8.23 11.51 -39.14
C GLY A 346 -8.19 12.23 -37.78
N ILE A 347 -8.06 13.57 -37.79
CA ILE A 347 -7.85 14.38 -36.56
C ILE A 347 -8.90 14.15 -35.47
N GLY A 348 -10.18 14.02 -35.85
CA GLY A 348 -11.27 13.77 -34.91
C GLY A 348 -11.17 12.39 -34.27
N GLY A 349 -10.92 11.35 -35.08
CA GLY A 349 -10.80 9.98 -34.60
C GLY A 349 -9.60 9.76 -33.69
N MET A 350 -8.45 10.35 -34.03
CA MET A 350 -7.26 10.32 -33.16
C MET A 350 -7.48 11.08 -31.85
N ALA A 351 -8.10 12.27 -31.88
CA ALA A 351 -8.39 13.04 -30.67
C ALA A 351 -9.35 12.29 -29.73
N THR A 352 -10.37 11.63 -30.30
CA THR A 352 -11.29 10.78 -29.55
C THR A 352 -10.58 9.54 -29.00
N ALA A 353 -9.74 8.87 -29.80
CA ALA A 353 -8.95 7.71 -29.36
C ALA A 353 -8.04 8.05 -28.19
N LEU A 354 -7.33 9.17 -28.29
CA LEU A 354 -6.43 9.66 -27.26
C LEU A 354 -7.19 10.04 -25.97
N SER A 355 -8.38 10.62 -26.10
CA SER A 355 -9.20 11.00 -24.93
C SER A 355 -9.67 9.77 -24.16
N PHE A 356 -10.10 8.71 -24.85
CA PHE A 356 -10.49 7.45 -24.23
C PHE A 356 -9.29 6.68 -23.65
N ALA A 357 -8.15 6.68 -24.35
CA ALA A 357 -6.92 6.07 -23.83
C ALA A 357 -6.43 6.77 -22.56
N ARG A 358 -6.48 8.12 -22.50
CA ARG A 358 -6.17 8.90 -21.29
C ARG A 358 -7.13 8.62 -20.12
N ALA A 359 -8.35 8.20 -20.41
CA ALA A 359 -9.33 7.77 -19.42
C ALA A 359 -9.14 6.30 -18.98
N GLY A 360 -8.10 5.61 -19.48
CA GLY A 360 -7.80 4.22 -19.13
C GLY A 360 -8.66 3.18 -19.85
N ILE A 361 -9.34 3.54 -20.94
CA ILE A 361 -10.20 2.64 -21.71
C ILE A 361 -9.40 2.02 -22.86
N ARG A 362 -9.52 0.69 -23.08
CA ARG A 362 -8.91 0.02 -24.25
C ARG A 362 -9.60 0.45 -25.54
N VAL A 363 -8.83 1.05 -26.45
CA VAL A 363 -9.30 1.55 -27.75
C VAL A 363 -8.56 0.83 -28.88
N ARG A 364 -9.27 0.48 -29.95
CA ARG A 364 -8.70 0.09 -31.24
C ARG A 364 -9.09 1.15 -32.26
N LEU A 365 -8.11 1.68 -32.99
CA LEU A 365 -8.34 2.64 -34.09
C LEU A 365 -8.21 1.88 -35.41
N LEU A 366 -9.23 1.96 -36.26
CA LEU A 366 -9.26 1.39 -37.59
C LEU A 366 -9.26 2.53 -38.60
N GLU A 367 -8.20 2.64 -39.39
CA GLU A 367 -8.11 3.56 -40.53
C GLU A 367 -8.15 2.73 -41.83
N LYS A 368 -8.82 3.26 -42.84
CA LYS A 368 -8.91 2.68 -44.17
C LYS A 368 -7.60 2.84 -44.94
N ASN A 369 -6.94 3.99 -44.79
CA ASN A 369 -5.68 4.32 -45.45
C ASN A 369 -4.49 3.70 -44.71
N THR A 370 -3.33 3.66 -45.36
CA THR A 370 -2.08 3.13 -44.78
C THR A 370 -1.45 4.07 -43.76
N GLU A 371 -1.94 5.31 -43.66
CA GLU A 371 -1.43 6.38 -42.80
C GLU A 371 -2.55 7.01 -41.97
N LEU A 372 -2.21 7.57 -40.81
CA LEU A 372 -3.13 8.29 -39.93
C LEU A 372 -3.06 9.79 -40.20
N GLY A 373 -4.19 10.50 -40.03
CA GLY A 373 -4.22 11.97 -40.05
C GLY A 373 -4.52 12.61 -41.41
N GLU A 374 -4.91 11.85 -42.42
CA GLU A 374 -5.42 12.36 -43.70
C GLU A 374 -6.86 12.91 -43.62
#